data_AF-A0A814BDA2-F1
#
_entry.id   AF-A0A814BDA2-F1
#
_cell.length_a   1.000
_cell.length_b   1.000
_cell.length_c   1.000
_cell.angle_alpha   90.00
_cell.angle_beta   90.00
_cell.angle_gamma   90.00
#
_symmetry.space_group_name_H-M   'P 1'
#
loop_
_entity.id
_entity.type
_entity.pdbx_description
1 polymer ?
#
loop_
_entity_poly.entity_id
_entity_poly.type
_entity_poly.pdbx_seq_one_letter_code
_entity_poly.pdbx_strand_id
1 'polypeptide(L)'
;MTDAEKAVYLQQENNDEVNILSSIQTNSLGLSANDRRLHNRFSSFVDRLQILIGTYFTLKPDLYQLNDSLNIIGTTLFSSLDHLPEFRLRNIIRNCFLPFVRHCPTNTILIPILESLLPFMYTKLKDKWKIITERQSIKVTNGNVHENNEDIYQTQDRCEEEVIEEQVTCYLTRDFIDLIKVLLTRQNNNNNDVDETSMDETMTTDEQNLGDNSLRKPVIHARNLPIPSELGLKILQDSSIICQYCLLILFDGLSWPDTSTMTKMSNICQPLIKHLSLLVNGNNDLIRQLYIYILCALKIHGDNEPLVCNLLSLAILMYETFQQTSTNLFDSVLMEIPDVNNEQVNNYRDKMQKQNNGKPLNDKQKRDILKHLVQPLMGQNVAQMFKREPLALSDLPPLIRFSKRSLHPVLQHHQKLNTNNNDDDHGLANLFQHTDD
;
A
#
# COMPACT_ATOMS: atom_id res chain seq x y z
N MET A 1 13.71 -45.02 45.60
CA MET A 1 12.40 -44.93 44.93
C MET A 1 11.76 -46.31 44.97
N THR A 2 10.72 -46.47 45.77
CA THR A 2 9.95 -47.72 45.88
C THR A 2 9.07 -47.89 44.63
N ASP A 3 8.68 -49.12 44.28
CA ASP A 3 7.86 -49.38 43.09
C ASP A 3 6.51 -48.64 43.11
N ALA A 4 6.03 -48.25 44.30
CA ALA A 4 4.87 -47.38 44.47
C ALA A 4 5.12 -45.94 43.99
N GLU A 5 6.32 -45.40 44.18
CA GLU A 5 6.69 -44.04 43.74
C GLU A 5 6.88 -43.96 42.22
N LYS A 6 7.32 -45.06 41.58
CA LYS A 6 7.36 -45.16 40.10
C LYS A 6 5.97 -45.20 39.48
N ALA A 7 5.01 -45.88 40.12
CA ALA A 7 3.63 -45.95 39.63
C ALA A 7 2.92 -44.59 39.70
N VAL A 8 3.19 -43.79 40.74
CA VAL A 8 2.65 -42.43 40.87
C VAL A 8 3.26 -41.49 39.82
N TYR A 9 4.56 -41.58 39.55
CA TYR A 9 5.23 -40.79 38.51
C TYR A 9 4.71 -41.09 37.10
N LEU A 10 4.51 -42.37 36.77
CA LEU A 10 3.97 -42.79 35.47
C LEU A 10 2.48 -42.45 35.29
N GLN A 11 1.72 -42.33 36.39
CA GLN A 11 0.34 -41.83 36.34
C GLN A 11 0.28 -40.31 36.19
N GLN A 12 1.26 -39.57 36.72
CA GLN A 12 1.39 -38.13 36.50
C GLN A 12 1.82 -37.80 35.07
N GLU A 13 2.81 -38.50 34.49
CA GLU A 13 3.20 -38.32 33.07
C GLU A 13 2.06 -38.63 32.10
N ASN A 14 1.28 -39.70 32.34
CA ASN A 14 0.12 -40.01 31.48
C ASN A 14 -1.02 -38.97 31.61
N ASN A 15 -1.22 -38.38 32.79
CA ASN A 15 -2.19 -37.31 32.96
C ASN A 15 -1.71 -35.99 32.33
N ASP A 16 -0.42 -35.72 32.36
CA ASP A 16 0.17 -34.55 31.71
C ASP A 16 0.17 -34.69 30.18
N GLU A 17 0.43 -35.88 29.61
CA GLU A 17 0.28 -36.12 28.16
C GLU A 17 -1.18 -36.03 27.69
N VAL A 18 -2.15 -36.50 28.48
CA VAL A 18 -3.58 -36.36 28.17
C VAL A 18 -4.04 -34.90 28.28
N ASN A 19 -3.52 -34.14 29.24
CA ASN A 19 -3.78 -32.71 29.35
C ASN A 19 -3.13 -31.93 28.19
N ILE A 20 -1.93 -32.31 27.74
CA ILE A 20 -1.27 -31.74 26.56
C ILE A 20 -2.04 -32.06 25.28
N LEU A 21 -2.57 -33.27 25.12
CA LEU A 21 -3.40 -33.63 23.96
C LEU A 21 -4.77 -32.93 23.97
N SER A 22 -5.34 -32.66 25.15
CA SER A 22 -6.56 -31.87 25.29
C SER A 22 -6.32 -30.37 25.02
N SER A 23 -5.15 -29.84 25.38
CA SER A 23 -4.79 -28.43 25.15
C SER A 23 -4.32 -28.17 23.72
N ILE A 24 -3.80 -29.18 23.00
CA ILE A 24 -3.49 -29.08 21.56
C ILE A 24 -4.77 -28.89 20.70
N GLN A 25 -5.96 -29.29 21.19
CA GLN A 25 -7.22 -28.98 20.52
C GLN A 25 -7.70 -27.53 20.72
N THR A 26 -7.11 -26.81 21.66
CA THR A 26 -7.51 -25.44 22.03
C THR A 26 -6.34 -24.48 21.88
N ASN A 27 -5.84 -24.30 20.64
CA ASN A 27 -4.97 -23.17 20.35
C ASN A 27 -5.74 -22.02 19.69
N SER A 28 -5.53 -20.85 20.28
CA SER A 28 -5.86 -19.46 19.97
C SER A 28 -7.29 -18.91 20.02
N LEU A 29 -8.37 -19.69 20.25
CA LEU A 29 -9.71 -19.08 20.42
C LEU A 29 -10.71 -19.84 21.32
N GLY A 30 -10.32 -20.94 21.98
CA GLY A 30 -11.26 -21.75 22.78
C GLY A 30 -12.44 -22.35 21.99
N LEU A 31 -12.41 -22.28 20.66
CA LEU A 31 -13.43 -22.82 19.76
C LEU A 31 -13.26 -24.34 19.65
N SER A 32 -14.36 -25.10 19.74
CA SER A 32 -14.31 -26.53 19.51
C SER A 32 -13.92 -26.83 18.05
N ALA A 33 -13.38 -28.02 17.79
CA ALA A 33 -13.08 -28.46 16.43
C ALA A 33 -14.30 -28.40 15.49
N ASN A 34 -15.51 -28.53 16.04
CA ASN A 34 -16.77 -28.40 15.32
C ASN A 34 -17.07 -26.95 14.96
N ASP A 35 -16.82 -26.01 15.87
CA ASP A 35 -17.04 -24.58 15.61
C ASP A 35 -16.09 -24.06 14.53
N ARG A 36 -14.83 -24.49 14.55
CA ARG A 36 -13.87 -24.16 13.47
C ARG A 36 -14.31 -24.72 12.12
N ARG A 37 -14.84 -25.95 12.08
CA ARG A 37 -15.38 -26.56 10.85
C ARG A 37 -16.60 -25.79 10.34
N LEU A 38 -17.50 -25.39 11.24
CA LEU A 38 -18.68 -24.61 10.90
C LEU A 38 -18.30 -23.22 10.38
N HIS A 39 -17.38 -22.53 11.07
CA HIS A 39 -16.83 -21.25 10.65
C HIS A 39 -16.22 -21.33 9.24
N ASN A 40 -15.36 -22.31 8.98
CA ASN A 40 -14.73 -22.50 7.68
C ASN A 40 -15.76 -22.79 6.57
N ARG A 41 -16.80 -23.57 6.87
CA ARG A 41 -17.88 -23.86 5.93
C ARG A 41 -18.68 -22.60 5.57
N PHE A 42 -19.11 -21.83 6.56
CA PHE A 42 -19.82 -20.58 6.30
C PHE A 42 -18.95 -19.58 5.56
N SER A 43 -17.68 -19.44 5.96
CA SER A 43 -16.72 -18.57 5.28
C SER A 43 -16.61 -18.92 3.80
N SER A 44 -16.34 -20.19 3.52
CA SER A 44 -16.15 -20.65 2.15
C SER A 44 -17.43 -20.61 1.32
N PHE A 45 -18.59 -20.77 1.95
CA PHE A 45 -19.88 -20.60 1.28
C PHE A 45 -20.11 -19.15 0.85
N VAL A 46 -19.91 -18.19 1.76
CA VAL A 46 -20.06 -16.75 1.46
C VAL A 46 -19.08 -16.33 0.37
N ASP A 47 -17.81 -16.74 0.45
CA ASP A 47 -16.80 -16.39 -0.54
C ASP A 47 -17.17 -16.94 -1.93
N ARG A 48 -17.67 -18.18 -2.00
CA ARG A 48 -18.15 -18.77 -3.26
C ARG A 48 -19.36 -18.04 -3.84
N LEU A 49 -20.30 -17.58 -3.00
CA LEU A 49 -21.44 -16.79 -3.47
C LEU A 49 -21.00 -15.46 -4.07
N GLN A 50 -20.05 -14.77 -3.43
CA GLN A 50 -19.50 -13.52 -3.93
C GLN A 50 -18.75 -13.71 -5.26
N ILE A 51 -17.96 -14.78 -5.38
CA ILE A 51 -17.32 -15.14 -6.65
C ILE A 51 -18.36 -15.44 -7.73
N LEU A 52 -19.43 -16.17 -7.39
CA LEU A 52 -20.50 -16.48 -8.35
C LEU A 52 -21.17 -15.19 -8.86
N ILE A 53 -21.47 -14.24 -7.97
CA ILE A 53 -21.99 -12.91 -8.35
C ILE A 53 -20.99 -12.18 -9.26
N GLY A 54 -19.70 -12.22 -8.93
CA GLY A 54 -18.64 -11.69 -9.79
C GLY A 54 -18.64 -12.29 -11.19
N THR A 55 -18.71 -13.61 -11.27
CA THR A 55 -18.73 -14.31 -12.57
C THR A 55 -20.00 -13.99 -13.36
N TYR A 56 -21.15 -13.81 -12.70
CA TYR A 56 -22.37 -13.35 -13.35
C TYR A 56 -22.14 -12.04 -14.12
N PHE A 57 -21.43 -11.09 -13.52
CA PHE A 57 -21.08 -9.82 -14.19
C PHE A 57 -20.10 -9.95 -15.37
N THR A 58 -19.33 -11.04 -15.43
CA THR A 58 -18.36 -11.28 -16.52
C THR A 58 -18.94 -12.03 -17.72
N LEU A 59 -20.00 -12.82 -17.53
CA LEU A 59 -20.37 -13.87 -18.48
C LEU A 59 -21.00 -13.35 -19.78
N LYS A 60 -21.94 -12.39 -19.72
CA LYS A 60 -22.53 -11.76 -20.92
C LYS A 60 -23.09 -10.34 -20.67
N PRO A 61 -22.98 -9.42 -21.65
CA PRO A 61 -23.62 -8.09 -21.57
C PRO A 61 -25.15 -8.13 -21.43
N ASP A 62 -25.80 -9.16 -21.98
CA ASP A 62 -27.27 -9.33 -21.91
C ASP A 62 -27.77 -9.48 -20.47
N LEU A 63 -26.93 -9.95 -19.55
CA LEU A 63 -27.28 -10.09 -18.13
C LEU A 63 -27.48 -8.73 -17.44
N TYR A 64 -26.90 -7.66 -17.99
CA TYR A 64 -27.10 -6.30 -17.49
C TYR A 64 -28.45 -5.70 -17.90
N GLN A 65 -29.16 -6.32 -18.85
CA GLN A 65 -30.51 -5.89 -19.24
C GLN A 65 -31.58 -6.35 -18.24
N LEU A 66 -31.25 -7.29 -17.35
CA LEU A 66 -32.12 -7.78 -16.29
C LEU A 66 -32.13 -6.81 -15.09
N ASN A 67 -32.71 -5.62 -15.27
CA ASN A 67 -32.72 -4.53 -14.29
C ASN A 67 -33.21 -4.98 -12.89
N ASP A 68 -34.21 -5.84 -12.82
CA ASP A 68 -34.73 -6.35 -11.54
C ASP A 68 -33.68 -7.20 -10.80
N SER A 69 -32.91 -8.01 -11.51
CA SER A 69 -31.84 -8.82 -10.93
C SER A 69 -30.69 -7.96 -10.40
N LEU A 70 -30.32 -6.89 -11.12
CA LEU A 70 -29.30 -5.95 -10.69
C LEU A 70 -29.73 -5.15 -9.47
N ASN A 71 -31.01 -4.74 -9.43
CA ASN A 71 -31.57 -4.06 -8.27
C ASN A 71 -31.60 -4.97 -7.04
N ILE A 72 -31.98 -6.25 -7.20
CA ILE A 72 -31.95 -7.23 -6.10
C ILE A 72 -30.52 -7.48 -5.63
N ILE A 73 -29.57 -7.69 -6.55
CA ILE A 73 -28.16 -7.91 -6.19
C ILE A 73 -27.59 -6.66 -5.50
N GLY A 74 -27.86 -5.47 -6.04
CA GLY A 74 -27.45 -4.20 -5.46
C GLY A 74 -28.01 -4.04 -4.04
N THR A 75 -29.33 -4.06 -3.87
CA THR A 75 -29.97 -3.95 -2.55
C THR A 75 -29.45 -4.99 -1.56
N THR A 76 -29.24 -6.23 -1.98
CA THR A 76 -28.71 -7.29 -1.12
C THR A 76 -27.25 -7.03 -0.72
N LEU A 77 -26.38 -6.65 -1.66
CA LEU A 77 -24.98 -6.35 -1.38
C LEU A 77 -24.83 -5.10 -0.51
N PHE A 78 -25.64 -4.05 -0.75
CA PHE A 78 -25.56 -2.79 -0.02
C PHE A 78 -26.19 -2.82 1.37
N SER A 79 -27.25 -3.61 1.58
CA SER A 79 -28.00 -3.63 2.85
C SER A 79 -27.19 -4.06 4.08
N SER A 80 -26.02 -4.68 3.90
CA SER A 80 -25.23 -5.24 4.99
C SER A 80 -23.80 -4.70 5.09
N LEU A 81 -23.39 -3.74 4.25
CA LEU A 81 -21.99 -3.29 4.18
C LEU A 81 -21.49 -2.70 5.52
N ASP A 82 -22.35 -2.00 6.25
CA ASP A 82 -22.00 -1.37 7.53
C ASP A 82 -21.57 -2.39 8.58
N HIS A 83 -22.22 -3.55 8.60
CA HIS A 83 -22.01 -4.61 9.61
C HIS A 83 -20.92 -5.60 9.22
N LEU A 84 -20.39 -5.52 8.00
CA LEU A 84 -19.38 -6.46 7.54
C LEU A 84 -17.98 -6.09 8.06
N PRO A 85 -17.21 -7.09 8.51
CA PRO A 85 -15.80 -6.90 8.81
C PRO A 85 -15.03 -6.65 7.50
N GLU A 86 -13.88 -6.00 7.63
CA GLU A 86 -13.09 -5.46 6.53
C GLU A 86 -12.62 -6.54 5.56
N PHE A 87 -12.25 -7.72 6.07
CA PHE A 87 -11.83 -8.84 5.22
C PHE A 87 -12.98 -9.38 4.34
N ARG A 88 -14.25 -9.27 4.79
CA ARG A 88 -15.43 -9.63 3.97
C ARG A 88 -15.76 -8.53 2.99
N LEU A 89 -15.70 -7.29 3.44
CA LEU A 89 -15.91 -6.13 2.58
C LEU A 89 -14.91 -6.13 1.41
N ARG A 90 -13.64 -6.47 1.69
CA ARG A 90 -12.60 -6.68 0.68
C ARG A 90 -13.03 -7.68 -0.39
N ASN A 91 -13.57 -8.83 0.01
CA ASN A 91 -14.03 -9.84 -0.95
C ASN A 91 -15.19 -9.33 -1.80
N ILE A 92 -16.11 -8.50 -1.26
CA ILE A 92 -17.17 -7.87 -2.05
C ILE A 92 -16.59 -6.88 -3.06
N ILE A 93 -15.66 -6.02 -2.64
CA ILE A 93 -14.99 -5.06 -3.54
C ILE A 93 -14.30 -5.80 -4.69
N ARG A 94 -13.48 -6.81 -4.36
CA ARG A 94 -12.66 -7.52 -5.34
C ARG A 94 -13.45 -8.48 -6.22
N ASN A 95 -14.39 -9.22 -5.65
CA ASN A 95 -15.08 -10.30 -6.38
C ASN A 95 -16.41 -9.83 -6.96
N CYS A 96 -17.09 -8.82 -6.41
CA CYS A 96 -18.37 -8.34 -6.94
C CYS A 96 -18.22 -7.01 -7.69
N PHE A 97 -17.76 -5.95 -7.02
CA PHE A 97 -17.76 -4.60 -7.59
C PHE A 97 -16.71 -4.42 -8.68
N LEU A 98 -15.51 -4.97 -8.53
CA LEU A 98 -14.46 -4.83 -9.53
C LEU A 98 -14.85 -5.49 -10.88
N PRO A 99 -15.37 -6.74 -10.92
CA PRO A 99 -15.90 -7.31 -12.15
C PRO A 99 -17.10 -6.55 -12.71
N PHE A 100 -18.01 -6.08 -11.84
CA PHE A 100 -19.16 -5.27 -12.22
C PHE A 100 -18.74 -4.00 -12.97
N VAL A 101 -17.84 -3.20 -12.39
CA VAL A 101 -17.34 -1.97 -13.03
C VAL A 101 -16.59 -2.28 -14.32
N ARG A 102 -15.79 -3.35 -14.35
CA ARG A 102 -14.97 -3.70 -15.50
C ARG A 102 -15.80 -4.13 -16.72
N HIS A 103 -16.93 -4.80 -16.52
CA HIS A 103 -17.70 -5.41 -17.61
C HIS A 103 -19.07 -4.76 -17.85
N CYS A 104 -19.44 -3.73 -17.08
CA CYS A 104 -20.72 -3.06 -17.26
C CYS A 104 -20.76 -2.31 -18.61
N PRO A 105 -21.76 -2.58 -19.48
CA PRO A 105 -21.84 -1.97 -20.81
C PRO A 105 -22.32 -0.52 -20.79
N THR A 106 -23.04 -0.11 -19.74
CA THR A 106 -23.67 1.21 -19.64
C THR A 106 -23.33 1.92 -18.33
N ASN A 107 -22.83 3.15 -18.45
CA ASN A 107 -22.44 3.97 -17.30
C ASN A 107 -23.64 4.39 -16.42
N THR A 108 -24.88 4.31 -16.93
CA THR A 108 -26.09 4.74 -16.22
C THR A 108 -26.42 3.86 -15.01
N ILE A 109 -26.13 2.56 -15.08
CA ILE A 109 -26.36 1.61 -13.98
C ILE A 109 -25.29 1.79 -12.89
N LEU A 110 -24.08 2.16 -13.30
CA LEU A 110 -22.94 2.37 -12.41
C LEU A 110 -23.12 3.58 -11.49
N ILE A 111 -23.67 4.67 -12.00
CA ILE A 111 -23.74 5.96 -11.28
C ILE A 111 -24.40 5.81 -9.90
N PRO A 112 -25.65 5.33 -9.74
CA PRO A 112 -26.30 5.25 -8.43
C PRO A 112 -25.56 4.35 -7.43
N ILE A 113 -24.91 3.31 -7.94
CA ILE A 113 -24.11 2.37 -7.14
C ILE A 113 -22.85 3.08 -6.61
N LEU A 114 -22.17 3.85 -7.46
CA LEU A 114 -20.99 4.62 -7.08
C LEU A 114 -21.32 5.77 -6.12
N GLU A 115 -22.47 6.42 -6.29
CA GLU A 115 -22.96 7.47 -5.38
C GLU A 115 -23.15 6.98 -3.95
N SER A 116 -23.46 5.69 -3.76
CA SER A 116 -23.57 5.06 -2.44
C SER A 116 -22.23 4.46 -1.96
N LEU A 117 -21.52 3.76 -2.85
CA LEU A 117 -20.30 3.02 -2.50
C LEU A 117 -19.13 3.92 -2.15
N LEU A 118 -18.87 4.99 -2.93
CA LEU A 118 -17.69 5.83 -2.73
C LEU A 118 -17.71 6.59 -1.39
N PRO A 119 -18.82 7.24 -0.97
CA PRO A 119 -18.91 7.88 0.34
C PRO A 119 -18.74 6.90 1.49
N PHE A 120 -19.39 5.74 1.40
CA PHE A 120 -19.32 4.68 2.41
C PHE A 120 -17.87 4.21 2.61
N MET A 121 -17.20 3.85 1.51
CA MET A 121 -15.83 3.35 1.55
C MET A 121 -14.85 4.41 2.02
N TYR A 122 -14.98 5.65 1.54
CA TYR A 122 -14.13 6.75 1.98
C TYR A 122 -14.25 6.99 3.48
N THR A 123 -15.47 7.07 4.01
CA THR A 123 -15.71 7.32 5.44
C THR A 123 -15.15 6.18 6.29
N LYS A 124 -15.44 4.92 5.94
CA LYS A 124 -14.96 3.74 6.66
C LYS A 124 -13.43 3.65 6.67
N LEU A 125 -12.78 3.84 5.51
CA LEU A 125 -11.32 3.82 5.41
C LEU A 125 -10.69 4.99 6.15
N LYS A 126 -11.26 6.20 6.04
CA LYS A 126 -10.76 7.38 6.74
C LYS A 126 -10.79 7.20 8.26
N ASP A 127 -11.90 6.69 8.79
CA ASP A 127 -12.04 6.44 10.22
C ASP A 127 -11.05 5.36 10.70
N LYS A 128 -10.91 4.28 9.94
CA LYS A 128 -9.96 3.20 10.25
C LYS A 128 -8.52 3.69 10.26
N TRP A 129 -8.11 4.39 9.20
CA TRP A 129 -6.77 4.97 9.11
C TRP A 129 -6.51 6.00 10.19
N LYS A 130 -7.49 6.82 10.55
CA LYS A 130 -7.37 7.76 11.68
C LYS A 130 -7.06 7.00 12.98
N ILE A 131 -7.81 5.95 13.29
CA ILE A 131 -7.59 5.16 14.52
C ILE A 131 -6.22 4.46 14.48
N ILE A 132 -5.79 3.94 13.33
CA ILE A 132 -4.45 3.32 13.18
C ILE A 132 -3.34 4.35 13.38
N THR A 133 -3.43 5.51 12.73
CA THR A 133 -2.42 6.58 12.84
C THR A 133 -2.34 7.15 14.25
N GLU A 134 -3.48 7.38 14.91
CA GLU A 134 -3.51 7.82 16.32
C GLU A 134 -2.82 6.80 17.22
N ARG A 135 -3.13 5.49 17.06
CA ARG A 135 -2.45 4.41 17.80
C ARG A 135 -0.94 4.39 17.57
N GLN A 136 -0.50 4.52 16.31
CA GLN A 136 0.93 4.56 15.98
C GLN A 136 1.64 5.75 16.63
N SER A 137 1.01 6.94 16.63
CA SER A 137 1.59 8.13 17.26
C SER A 137 1.78 7.97 18.78
N ILE A 138 0.82 7.33 19.46
CA ILE A 138 0.88 7.09 20.91
C ILE A 138 2.03 6.13 21.26
N LYS A 139 2.23 5.08 20.47
CA LYS A 139 3.33 4.12 20.67
C LYS A 139 4.70 4.78 20.57
N VAL A 140 4.88 5.70 19.63
CA VAL A 140 6.14 6.46 19.48
C VAL A 140 6.37 7.36 20.70
N THR A 141 5.35 7.99 21.26
CA THR A 141 5.50 8.89 22.42
C THR A 141 5.72 8.18 23.76
N ASN A 142 5.20 6.95 23.91
CA ASN A 142 5.16 6.23 25.20
C ASN A 142 6.16 5.07 25.32
N GLY A 143 7.12 4.93 24.41
CA GLY A 143 8.03 3.76 24.28
C GLY A 143 8.96 3.44 25.46
N ASN A 144 8.76 4.02 26.64
CA ASN A 144 9.59 3.82 27.84
C ASN A 144 8.82 3.34 29.09
N VAL A 145 7.60 2.81 28.95
CA VAL A 145 6.89 2.23 30.12
C VAL A 145 7.28 0.76 30.28
N HIS A 146 7.94 0.43 31.39
CA HIS A 146 8.22 -0.94 31.79
C HIS A 146 6.91 -1.70 32.04
N GLU A 147 6.54 -2.62 31.15
CA GLU A 147 5.41 -3.53 31.34
C GLU A 147 5.80 -4.69 32.29
N ASN A 148 4.90 -5.08 33.20
CA ASN A 148 5.14 -6.20 34.11
C ASN A 148 4.96 -7.55 33.38
N ASN A 149 5.52 -8.64 33.92
CA ASN A 149 5.55 -9.95 33.26
C ASN A 149 4.17 -10.56 32.91
N GLU A 150 3.09 -10.20 33.62
CA GLU A 150 1.72 -10.65 33.29
C GLU A 150 1.07 -9.79 32.19
N ASP A 151 1.49 -8.52 32.06
CA ASP A 151 1.04 -7.62 31.00
C ASP A 151 1.63 -8.06 29.66
N ILE A 152 2.84 -8.66 29.63
CA ILE A 152 3.53 -9.09 28.40
C ILE A 152 2.67 -10.01 27.52
N TYR A 153 1.98 -11.00 28.10
CA TYR A 153 1.16 -11.94 27.32
C TYR A 153 -0.11 -11.27 26.75
N GLN A 154 -0.75 -10.40 27.51
CA GLN A 154 -1.94 -9.65 27.05
C GLN A 154 -1.56 -8.56 26.03
N THR A 155 -0.40 -7.91 26.22
CA THR A 155 0.16 -6.97 25.26
C THR A 155 0.49 -7.66 23.95
N GLN A 156 1.02 -8.89 23.99
CA GLN A 156 1.37 -9.63 22.78
C GLN A 156 0.14 -10.00 21.94
N ASP A 157 -0.90 -10.60 22.54
CA ASP A 157 -2.15 -10.92 21.83
C ASP A 157 -2.79 -9.66 21.24
N ARG A 158 -2.80 -8.56 22.00
CA ARG A 158 -3.30 -7.26 21.52
C ARG A 158 -2.47 -6.69 20.37
N CYS A 159 -1.14 -6.85 20.40
CA CYS A 159 -0.28 -6.41 19.30
C CYS A 159 -0.55 -7.22 18.03
N GLU A 160 -0.76 -8.53 18.14
CA GLU A 160 -1.10 -9.39 17.00
C GLU A 160 -2.42 -8.96 16.36
N GLU A 161 -3.47 -8.71 17.16
CA GLU A 161 -4.75 -8.22 16.67
C GLU A 161 -4.63 -6.86 15.98
N GLU A 162 -3.86 -5.92 16.55
CA GLU A 162 -3.63 -4.60 15.97
C GLU A 162 -2.92 -4.68 14.61
N VAL A 163 -1.89 -5.54 14.48
CA VAL A 163 -1.17 -5.75 13.22
C VAL A 163 -2.08 -6.39 12.18
N ILE A 164 -2.93 -7.35 12.57
CA ILE A 164 -3.91 -7.97 11.67
C ILE A 164 -4.93 -6.93 11.20
N GLU A 165 -5.46 -6.08 12.08
CA GLU A 165 -6.41 -5.02 11.70
C GLU A 165 -5.78 -4.03 10.70
N GLU A 166 -4.55 -3.59 10.95
CA GLU A 166 -3.80 -2.73 10.04
C GLU A 166 -3.61 -3.40 8.68
N GLN A 167 -3.15 -4.65 8.66
CA GLN A 167 -2.88 -5.37 7.43
C GLN A 167 -4.15 -5.62 6.59
N VAL A 168 -5.27 -5.93 7.23
CA VAL A 168 -6.57 -6.08 6.57
C VAL A 168 -7.02 -4.74 5.99
N THR A 169 -6.79 -3.63 6.69
CA THR A 169 -7.09 -2.26 6.21
C THR A 169 -6.24 -1.90 5.00
N CYS A 170 -4.95 -2.23 4.98
CA CYS A 170 -4.08 -2.08 3.80
C CYS A 170 -4.64 -2.84 2.60
N TYR A 171 -5.03 -4.10 2.78
CA TYR A 171 -5.57 -4.91 1.68
C TYR A 171 -6.92 -4.42 1.17
N LEU A 172 -7.79 -3.96 2.05
CA LEU A 172 -9.07 -3.34 1.67
C LEU A 172 -8.83 -2.05 0.88
N THR A 173 -7.92 -1.20 1.38
CA THR A 173 -7.53 0.05 0.71
C THR A 173 -7.01 -0.25 -0.69
N ARG A 174 -6.04 -1.16 -0.81
CA ARG A 174 -5.45 -1.55 -2.10
C ARG A 174 -6.49 -2.02 -3.11
N ASP A 175 -7.35 -2.96 -2.73
CA ASP A 175 -8.35 -3.51 -3.64
C ASP A 175 -9.40 -2.45 -4.03
N PHE A 176 -9.71 -1.51 -3.13
CA PHE A 176 -10.58 -0.37 -3.43
C PHE A 176 -9.91 0.65 -4.37
N ILE A 177 -8.62 0.91 -4.22
CA ILE A 177 -7.88 1.78 -5.16
C ILE A 177 -7.77 1.13 -6.54
N ASP A 178 -7.66 -0.20 -6.63
CA ASP A 178 -7.75 -0.90 -7.91
C ASP A 178 -9.12 -0.72 -8.59
N LEU A 179 -10.21 -0.68 -7.81
CA LEU A 179 -11.54 -0.31 -8.31
C LEU A 179 -11.56 1.13 -8.86
N ILE A 180 -11.03 2.10 -8.10
CA ILE A 180 -10.92 3.51 -8.54
C ILE A 180 -10.08 3.63 -9.80
N LYS A 181 -8.97 2.88 -9.90
CA LYS A 181 -8.13 2.84 -11.09
C LYS A 181 -8.93 2.39 -12.31
N VAL A 182 -9.71 1.32 -12.20
CA VAL A 182 -10.55 0.81 -13.30
C VAL A 182 -11.63 1.82 -13.69
N LEU A 183 -12.20 2.54 -12.73
CA LEU A 183 -13.17 3.60 -13.00
C LEU A 183 -12.57 4.75 -13.81
N LEU A 184 -11.41 5.25 -13.37
CA LEU A 184 -10.85 6.50 -13.87
C LEU A 184 -9.89 6.33 -15.06
N THR A 185 -9.31 5.15 -15.24
CA THR A 185 -8.26 4.91 -16.23
C THR A 185 -8.67 3.84 -17.24
N ARG A 186 -8.25 4.01 -18.50
CA ARG A 186 -8.48 3.06 -19.57
C ARG A 186 -7.67 1.80 -19.31
N GLN A 187 -8.30 0.65 -19.50
CA GLN A 187 -7.60 -0.63 -19.52
C GLN A 187 -6.70 -0.68 -20.75
N ASN A 188 -5.38 -0.82 -20.54
CA ASN A 188 -4.47 -1.19 -21.60
C ASN A 188 -4.78 -2.64 -21.97
N ASN A 189 -5.60 -2.86 -22.99
CA ASN A 189 -5.85 -4.18 -23.57
C ASN A 189 -4.65 -4.67 -24.39
N ASN A 190 -3.42 -4.48 -23.89
CA ASN A 190 -2.30 -5.30 -24.32
C ASN A 190 -2.35 -6.55 -23.45
N ASN A 191 -3.25 -7.47 -23.79
CA ASN A 191 -3.16 -8.85 -23.35
C ASN A 191 -1.93 -9.45 -24.04
N ASN A 192 -0.77 -9.31 -23.40
CA ASN A 192 0.36 -10.22 -23.43
C ASN A 192 1.19 -9.90 -22.17
N ASP A 193 1.72 -10.95 -21.55
CA ASP A 193 2.55 -10.99 -20.33
C ASP A 193 1.71 -11.28 -19.07
N VAL A 194 1.45 -12.55 -18.73
CA VAL A 194 2.38 -13.52 -18.08
C VAL A 194 2.81 -13.03 -16.69
N ASP A 195 2.20 -13.66 -15.69
CA ASP A 195 2.61 -13.82 -14.29
C ASP A 195 3.19 -12.62 -13.52
N GLU A 196 2.33 -12.04 -12.67
CA GLU A 196 2.72 -11.37 -11.43
C GLU A 196 3.25 -12.41 -10.40
N THR A 197 4.39 -13.02 -10.70
CA THR A 197 5.29 -13.60 -9.71
C THR A 197 6.73 -13.47 -10.22
N SER A 198 7.33 -12.30 -10.07
CA SER A 198 8.79 -12.23 -10.01
C SER A 198 9.22 -11.23 -8.94
N MET A 199 9.92 -11.81 -7.97
CA MET A 199 10.72 -11.15 -6.95
C MET A 199 11.72 -10.20 -7.61
N ASP A 200 11.79 -9.00 -7.06
CA ASP A 200 13.03 -8.28 -6.71
C ASP A 200 14.28 -8.61 -7.57
N GLU A 201 14.61 -7.73 -8.51
CA GLU A 201 15.98 -7.59 -9.01
C GLU A 201 16.32 -6.11 -9.19
N THR A 202 16.72 -5.50 -8.08
CA THR A 202 17.55 -4.31 -8.07
C THR A 202 18.96 -4.72 -8.47
N MET A 203 19.31 -4.59 -9.75
CA MET A 203 20.70 -4.65 -10.21
C MET A 203 21.08 -3.35 -10.91
N THR A 204 22.03 -2.68 -10.27
CA THR A 204 22.81 -1.54 -10.74
C THR A 204 23.62 -1.91 -11.98
N THR A 205 23.61 -1.10 -13.04
CA THR A 205 24.75 -0.98 -13.96
C THR A 205 24.80 0.38 -14.65
N ASP A 206 25.80 1.14 -14.21
CA ASP A 206 26.64 2.16 -14.86
C ASP A 206 26.32 2.67 -16.27
N GLU A 207 26.30 4.01 -16.33
CA GLU A 207 26.45 4.83 -17.53
C GLU A 207 27.83 4.65 -18.17
N GLN A 208 27.88 4.31 -19.47
CA GLN A 208 28.98 4.70 -20.35
C GLN A 208 28.45 5.28 -21.66
N ASN A 209 28.90 6.51 -21.92
CA ASN A 209 28.67 7.30 -23.13
C ASN A 209 29.24 6.64 -24.40
N LEU A 210 28.52 6.73 -25.51
CA LEU A 210 29.09 7.16 -26.81
C LEU A 210 27.96 7.66 -27.74
N GLY A 211 28.21 8.79 -28.41
CA GLY A 211 27.21 9.60 -29.11
C GLY A 211 26.73 9.05 -30.46
N ASP A 212 25.59 9.57 -30.95
CA ASP A 212 25.45 10.38 -32.17
C ASP A 212 23.96 10.70 -32.43
N ASN A 213 23.73 11.80 -33.13
CA ASN A 213 22.46 12.40 -33.51
C ASN A 213 21.50 11.45 -34.24
N SER A 214 20.22 11.46 -33.83
CA SER A 214 19.04 11.75 -34.67
C SER A 214 17.79 11.07 -34.11
N LEU A 215 16.66 11.78 -34.22
CA LEU A 215 15.28 11.41 -33.88
C LEU A 215 14.96 11.34 -32.37
N ARG A 216 14.29 12.41 -31.93
CA ARG A 216 13.55 12.54 -30.67
C ARG A 216 12.69 11.29 -30.42
N LYS A 217 13.15 10.39 -29.55
CA LYS A 217 12.29 9.42 -28.89
C LYS A 217 11.68 10.10 -27.65
N PRO A 218 10.35 10.11 -27.47
CA PRO A 218 9.77 10.60 -26.23
C PRO A 218 10.24 9.71 -25.08
N VAL A 219 10.62 10.39 -24.00
CA VAL A 219 11.14 9.85 -22.74
C VAL A 219 10.36 8.61 -22.31
N ILE A 220 11.08 7.51 -22.04
CA ILE A 220 10.55 6.19 -21.67
C ILE A 220 9.62 6.23 -20.45
N HIS A 221 9.72 7.25 -19.59
CA HIS A 221 8.83 7.46 -18.44
C HIS A 221 7.40 7.87 -18.78
N ALA A 222 7.13 8.42 -19.97
CA ALA A 222 5.78 8.82 -20.37
C ALA A 222 4.92 7.64 -20.89
N ARG A 223 5.52 6.47 -21.16
CA ARG A 223 4.84 5.36 -21.86
C ARG A 223 3.97 4.49 -20.95
N ASN A 224 4.12 4.60 -19.63
CA ASN A 224 3.43 3.74 -18.65
C ASN A 224 2.44 4.48 -17.73
N LEU A 225 2.21 5.79 -17.95
CA LEU A 225 1.21 6.49 -17.15
C LEU A 225 -0.21 6.05 -17.57
N PRO A 226 -1.12 5.83 -16.62
CA PRO A 226 -2.50 5.49 -16.93
C PRO A 226 -3.15 6.60 -17.76
N ILE A 227 -3.86 6.23 -18.83
CA ILE A 227 -4.63 7.20 -19.64
C ILE A 227 -6.04 7.26 -19.05
N PRO A 228 -6.66 8.42 -18.82
CA PRO A 228 -8.03 8.48 -18.31
C PRO A 228 -9.03 7.82 -19.25
N SER A 229 -10.01 7.10 -18.68
CA SER A 229 -11.11 6.48 -19.44
C SER A 229 -12.15 7.54 -19.82
N GLU A 230 -13.00 7.26 -20.81
CA GLU A 230 -14.09 8.18 -21.19
C GLU A 230 -15.08 8.38 -20.01
N LEU A 231 -15.37 7.31 -19.26
CA LEU A 231 -16.17 7.38 -18.04
C LEU A 231 -15.45 8.22 -16.97
N GLY A 232 -14.15 8.00 -16.76
CA GLY A 232 -13.34 8.75 -15.82
C GLY A 232 -13.32 10.23 -16.14
N LEU A 233 -13.19 10.59 -17.43
CA LEU A 233 -13.33 11.97 -17.87
C LEU A 233 -14.71 12.51 -17.50
N LYS A 234 -15.82 11.87 -17.91
CA LYS A 234 -17.18 12.31 -17.58
C LYS A 234 -17.39 12.52 -16.07
N ILE A 235 -16.93 11.57 -15.25
CA ILE A 235 -16.97 11.69 -13.78
C ILE A 235 -16.25 12.96 -13.31
N LEU A 236 -15.09 13.28 -13.89
CA LEU A 236 -14.31 14.48 -13.52
C LEU A 236 -14.91 15.78 -14.07
N GLN A 237 -15.68 15.74 -15.17
CA GLN A 237 -16.32 16.93 -15.74
C GLN A 237 -17.56 17.35 -14.94
N ASP A 238 -18.30 16.37 -14.44
CA ASP A 238 -19.51 16.62 -13.68
C ASP A 238 -19.13 16.94 -12.22
N SER A 239 -19.65 18.05 -11.67
CA SER A 239 -19.57 18.39 -10.23
C SER A 239 -20.49 17.47 -9.41
N SER A 240 -20.42 16.18 -9.68
CA SER A 240 -21.19 15.12 -9.05
C SER A 240 -20.55 14.73 -7.71
N ILE A 241 -21.36 14.11 -6.85
CA ILE A 241 -20.88 13.50 -5.61
C ILE A 241 -19.76 12.47 -5.87
N ILE A 242 -19.86 11.72 -6.98
CA ILE A 242 -18.85 10.74 -7.41
C ILE A 242 -17.49 11.42 -7.62
N CYS A 243 -17.47 12.56 -8.34
CA CYS A 243 -16.25 13.33 -8.58
C CYS A 243 -15.60 13.77 -7.26
N GLN A 244 -16.40 14.36 -6.37
CA GLN A 244 -15.94 14.84 -5.07
C GLN A 244 -15.30 13.71 -4.25
N TYR A 245 -15.96 12.55 -4.14
CA TYR A 245 -15.40 11.44 -3.39
C TYR A 245 -14.20 10.79 -4.10
N CYS A 246 -14.16 10.72 -5.43
CA CYS A 246 -12.97 10.29 -6.15
C CYS A 246 -11.77 11.19 -5.82
N LEU A 247 -11.95 12.51 -5.81
CA LEU A 247 -10.90 13.46 -5.44
C LEU A 247 -10.48 13.33 -3.97
N LEU A 248 -11.43 13.15 -3.05
CA LEU A 248 -11.12 12.90 -1.65
C LEU A 248 -10.32 11.59 -1.47
N ILE A 249 -10.78 10.49 -2.05
CA ILE A 249 -10.10 9.19 -1.99
C ILE A 249 -8.69 9.28 -2.56
N LEU A 250 -8.52 9.99 -3.69
CA LEU A 250 -7.24 10.06 -4.39
C LEU A 250 -6.24 11.06 -3.79
N PHE A 251 -6.70 12.15 -3.18
CA PHE A 251 -5.80 13.18 -2.66
C PHE A 251 -5.73 13.19 -1.13
N ASP A 252 -6.86 13.23 -0.42
CA ASP A 252 -6.87 13.09 1.05
C ASP A 252 -6.31 11.70 1.45
N GLY A 253 -6.67 10.67 0.68
CA GLY A 253 -6.17 9.31 0.88
C GLY A 253 -4.65 9.15 0.78
N LEU A 254 -3.92 10.01 0.07
CA LEU A 254 -2.44 9.97 0.01
C LEU A 254 -1.78 10.09 1.39
N SER A 255 -2.50 10.64 2.36
CA SER A 255 -2.06 10.77 3.75
C SER A 255 -2.25 9.50 4.58
N TRP A 256 -2.78 8.41 4.02
CA TRP A 256 -2.89 7.14 4.73
C TRP A 256 -1.53 6.43 4.81
N PRO A 257 -1.14 5.86 5.97
CA PRO A 257 0.18 5.25 6.19
C PRO A 257 0.33 3.85 5.54
N ASP A 258 -0.06 3.72 4.26
CA ASP A 258 0.20 2.54 3.41
C ASP A 258 1.03 2.96 2.19
N THR A 259 2.35 2.96 2.35
CA THR A 259 3.27 3.46 1.32
C THR A 259 3.13 2.72 -0.03
N SER A 260 2.84 1.42 -0.01
CA SER A 260 2.72 0.62 -1.24
C SER A 260 1.50 1.06 -2.05
N THR A 261 0.34 1.16 -1.39
CA THR A 261 -0.89 1.58 -2.06
C THR A 261 -0.84 3.07 -2.43
N MET A 262 -0.23 3.92 -1.59
CA MET A 262 -0.08 5.36 -1.89
C MET A 262 0.84 5.62 -3.08
N THR A 263 1.88 4.80 -3.28
CA THR A 263 2.71 4.85 -4.49
C THR A 263 1.90 4.53 -5.76
N LYS A 264 1.01 3.54 -5.69
CA LYS A 264 0.10 3.24 -6.81
C LYS A 264 -0.89 4.38 -7.05
N MET A 265 -1.45 4.93 -5.97
CA MET A 265 -2.42 6.04 -6.02
C MET A 265 -1.80 7.33 -6.59
N SER A 266 -0.57 7.68 -6.21
CA SER A 266 0.12 8.86 -6.75
C SER A 266 0.28 8.79 -8.27
N ASN A 267 0.53 7.59 -8.81
CA ASN A 267 0.64 7.37 -10.25
C ASN A 267 -0.70 7.50 -10.97
N ILE A 268 -1.82 7.18 -10.29
CA ILE A 268 -3.17 7.40 -10.82
C ILE A 268 -3.50 8.90 -10.83
N CYS A 269 -3.04 9.67 -9.83
CA CYS A 269 -3.31 11.11 -9.73
C CYS A 269 -2.66 11.94 -10.83
N GLN A 270 -1.44 11.57 -11.27
CA GLN A 270 -0.67 12.33 -12.27
C GLN A 270 -1.44 12.62 -13.58
N PRO A 271 -2.01 11.63 -14.29
CA PRO A 271 -2.79 11.91 -15.49
C PRO A 271 -4.04 12.74 -15.19
N LEU A 272 -4.66 12.56 -14.02
CA LEU A 272 -5.90 13.26 -13.65
C LEU A 272 -5.67 14.76 -13.49
N ILE A 273 -4.55 15.20 -12.91
CA ILE A 273 -4.23 16.64 -12.74
C ILE A 273 -4.24 17.39 -14.07
N LYS A 274 -3.66 16.81 -15.12
CA LYS A 274 -3.66 17.42 -16.46
C LYS A 274 -5.08 17.61 -16.98
N HIS A 275 -5.97 16.66 -16.72
CA HIS A 275 -7.37 16.77 -17.15
C HIS A 275 -8.21 17.67 -16.24
N LEU A 276 -7.93 17.73 -14.94
CA LEU A 276 -8.56 18.67 -14.01
C LEU A 276 -8.34 20.13 -14.44
N SER A 277 -7.20 20.45 -15.07
CA SER A 277 -6.93 21.78 -15.62
C SER A 277 -7.96 22.25 -16.65
N LEU A 278 -8.52 21.32 -17.42
CA LEU A 278 -9.49 21.60 -18.47
C LEU A 278 -10.91 21.83 -17.89
N LEU A 279 -11.13 21.45 -16.63
CA LEU A 279 -12.46 21.29 -16.04
C LEU A 279 -12.69 22.18 -14.81
N VAL A 280 -11.68 22.34 -13.96
CA VAL A 280 -11.72 23.07 -12.68
C VAL A 280 -11.39 24.55 -12.87
N ASN A 281 -11.66 25.10 -14.05
CA ASN A 281 -11.20 26.44 -14.40
C ASN A 281 -11.86 27.49 -13.48
N GLY A 282 -11.08 28.03 -12.54
CA GLY A 282 -11.51 29.08 -11.60
C GLY A 282 -11.87 28.64 -10.18
N ASN A 283 -11.88 27.34 -9.83
CA ASN A 283 -12.12 26.92 -8.44
C ASN A 283 -10.80 26.86 -7.64
N ASN A 284 -10.34 28.04 -7.25
CA ASN A 284 -9.10 28.22 -6.49
C ASN A 284 -9.13 27.49 -5.13
N ASP A 285 -10.27 27.39 -4.47
CA ASP A 285 -10.36 26.72 -3.15
C ASP A 285 -10.12 25.22 -3.28
N LEU A 286 -10.69 24.57 -4.31
CA LEU A 286 -10.44 23.17 -4.58
C LEU A 286 -8.98 22.92 -4.93
N ILE A 287 -8.39 23.75 -5.80
CA ILE A 287 -6.96 23.64 -6.18
C ILE A 287 -6.09 23.79 -4.92
N ARG A 288 -6.36 24.79 -4.08
CA ARG A 288 -5.65 24.99 -2.81
C ARG A 288 -5.73 23.74 -1.94
N GLN A 289 -6.92 23.18 -1.75
CA GLN A 289 -7.12 22.00 -0.93
C GLN A 289 -6.39 20.77 -1.46
N LEU A 290 -6.43 20.52 -2.78
CA LEU A 290 -5.70 19.42 -3.41
C LEU A 290 -4.18 19.58 -3.22
N TYR A 291 -3.66 20.81 -3.24
CA TYR A 291 -2.22 21.06 -3.01
C TYR A 291 -1.83 20.72 -1.58
N ILE A 292 -2.66 21.17 -0.62
CA ILE A 292 -2.46 20.90 0.80
C ILE A 292 -2.45 19.39 1.06
N TYR A 293 -3.35 18.61 0.45
CA TYR A 293 -3.34 17.15 0.61
C TYR A 293 -2.03 16.50 0.14
N ILE A 294 -1.43 16.96 -0.96
CA ILE A 294 -0.13 16.47 -1.42
C ILE A 294 0.98 16.81 -0.41
N LEU A 295 0.96 18.02 0.15
CA LEU A 295 1.94 18.45 1.16
C LEU A 295 1.76 17.68 2.49
N CYS A 296 0.53 17.39 2.90
CA CYS A 296 0.24 16.54 4.05
C CYS A 296 0.77 15.11 3.85
N ALA A 297 0.63 14.56 2.65
CA ALA A 297 1.21 13.26 2.32
C ALA A 297 2.75 13.28 2.40
N LEU A 298 3.41 14.36 1.96
CA LEU A 298 4.87 14.53 2.10
C LEU A 298 5.31 14.57 3.57
N LYS A 299 4.49 15.14 4.46
CA LYS A 299 4.76 15.15 5.90
C LYS A 299 4.75 13.74 6.49
N ILE A 300 3.83 12.89 6.06
CA ILE A 300 3.64 11.53 6.59
C ILE A 300 4.66 10.55 6.01
N HIS A 301 4.89 10.58 4.70
CA HIS A 301 5.75 9.62 3.98
C HIS A 301 7.17 10.14 3.75
N GLY A 302 7.61 11.17 4.48
CA GLY A 302 8.88 11.87 4.26
C GLY A 302 10.14 11.01 4.37
N ASP A 303 10.02 9.81 4.93
CA ASP A 303 11.08 8.82 5.09
C ASP A 303 11.19 7.83 3.90
N ASN A 304 10.15 7.71 3.07
CA ASN A 304 10.13 6.84 1.91
C ASN A 304 10.52 7.60 0.63
N GLU A 305 11.80 7.56 0.28
CA GLU A 305 12.34 8.32 -0.85
C GLU A 305 11.62 8.06 -2.21
N PRO A 306 11.25 6.81 -2.58
CA PRO A 306 10.47 6.58 -3.80
C PRO A 306 9.11 7.30 -3.82
N LEU A 307 8.34 7.21 -2.74
CA LEU A 307 7.04 7.87 -2.64
C LEU A 307 7.20 9.40 -2.59
N VAL A 308 8.18 9.92 -1.85
CA VAL A 308 8.52 11.35 -1.82
C VAL A 308 8.82 11.86 -3.23
N CYS A 309 9.61 11.13 -4.03
CA CYS A 309 9.87 11.51 -5.42
C CYS A 309 8.59 11.62 -6.26
N ASN A 310 7.64 10.70 -6.07
CA ASN A 310 6.36 10.72 -6.77
C ASN A 310 5.46 11.87 -6.32
N LEU A 311 5.39 12.13 -5.01
CA LEU A 311 4.61 13.23 -4.42
C LEU A 311 5.17 14.60 -4.82
N LEU A 312 6.50 14.77 -4.82
CA LEU A 312 7.15 15.99 -5.32
C LEU A 312 6.84 16.22 -6.81
N SER A 313 6.89 15.16 -7.62
CA SER A 313 6.51 15.24 -9.03
C SER A 313 5.04 15.63 -9.22
N LEU A 314 4.16 15.11 -8.36
CA LEU A 314 2.73 15.44 -8.35
C LEU A 314 2.49 16.90 -7.96
N ALA A 315 3.17 17.40 -6.93
CA ALA A 315 3.12 18.79 -6.49
C ALA A 315 3.63 19.76 -7.57
N ILE A 316 4.75 19.43 -8.22
CA ILE A 316 5.29 20.23 -9.34
C ILE A 316 4.30 20.26 -10.50
N LEU A 317 3.77 19.10 -10.88
CA LEU A 317 2.79 19.02 -11.95
C LEU A 317 1.57 19.90 -11.66
N MET A 318 1.10 19.89 -10.42
CA MET A 318 -0.05 20.69 -10.03
C MET A 318 0.25 22.19 -10.05
N TYR A 319 1.42 22.58 -9.53
CA TYR A 319 1.91 23.96 -9.60
C TYR A 319 2.00 24.43 -11.06
N GLU A 320 2.70 23.71 -11.95
CA GLU A 320 2.87 24.10 -13.35
C GLU A 320 1.55 24.17 -14.12
N THR A 321 0.61 23.29 -13.77
CA THR A 321 -0.70 23.20 -14.45
C THR A 321 -1.59 24.40 -14.13
N PHE A 322 -1.58 24.89 -12.89
CA PHE A 322 -2.52 25.92 -12.43
C PHE A 322 -1.88 27.29 -12.14
N GLN A 323 -0.54 27.41 -12.08
CA GLN A 323 0.10 28.68 -11.74
C GLN A 323 -0.32 29.86 -12.63
N GLN A 324 -0.58 29.59 -13.92
CA GLN A 324 -1.00 30.64 -14.87
C GLN A 324 -2.45 31.10 -14.66
N THR A 325 -3.30 30.26 -14.07
CA THR A 325 -4.73 30.53 -13.84
C THR A 325 -5.03 30.95 -12.41
N SER A 326 -4.24 30.52 -11.43
CA SER A 326 -4.41 30.82 -10.01
C SER A 326 -3.32 31.78 -9.51
N THR A 327 -3.59 33.09 -9.53
CA THR A 327 -2.62 34.10 -9.05
C THR A 327 -2.34 33.93 -7.55
N ASN A 328 -1.06 33.77 -7.19
CA ASN A 328 -0.53 33.69 -5.81
C ASN A 328 -1.11 32.60 -4.89
N LEU A 329 -1.91 31.67 -5.40
CA LEU A 329 -2.50 30.57 -4.61
C LEU A 329 -1.41 29.70 -3.97
N PHE A 330 -0.48 29.21 -4.78
CA PHE A 330 0.58 28.31 -4.30
C PHE A 330 1.51 29.01 -3.31
N ASP A 331 1.79 30.28 -3.54
CA ASP A 331 2.66 31.06 -2.65
C ASP A 331 2.04 31.20 -1.26
N SER A 332 0.72 31.40 -1.19
CA SER A 332 0.01 31.45 0.10
C SER A 332 0.13 30.13 0.88
N VAL A 333 0.01 28.99 0.20
CA VAL A 333 0.13 27.67 0.84
C VAL A 333 1.58 27.38 1.23
N LEU A 334 2.55 27.72 0.38
CA LEU A 334 3.98 27.51 0.67
C LEU A 334 4.46 28.37 1.85
N MET A 335 3.88 29.56 2.05
CA MET A 335 4.17 30.42 3.20
C MET A 335 3.56 29.90 4.52
N GLU A 336 2.60 28.97 4.48
CA GLU A 336 2.07 28.29 5.69
C GLU A 336 3.03 27.21 6.21
N ILE A 337 4.08 26.87 5.44
CA ILE A 337 5.10 25.89 5.84
C ILE A 337 6.02 26.49 6.91
N PRO A 338 6.33 25.77 8.01
CA PRO A 338 7.30 26.22 9.01
C PRO A 338 8.66 26.54 8.39
N ASP A 339 9.32 27.58 8.89
CA ASP A 339 10.68 28.00 8.47
C ASP A 339 10.84 28.36 6.98
N VAL A 340 9.73 28.64 6.28
CA VAL A 340 9.73 29.15 4.90
C VAL A 340 9.52 30.67 4.89
N ASN A 341 10.38 31.39 4.17
CA ASN A 341 10.32 32.84 4.03
C ASN A 341 9.90 33.30 2.61
N ASN A 342 9.50 34.57 2.50
CA ASN A 342 9.06 35.16 1.22
C ASN A 342 10.16 35.10 0.13
N GLU A 343 11.44 35.21 0.50
CA GLU A 343 12.55 35.13 -0.46
C GLU A 343 12.69 33.73 -1.06
N GLN A 344 12.53 32.68 -0.26
CA GLN A 344 12.57 31.29 -0.70
C GLN A 344 11.41 30.97 -1.65
N VAL A 345 10.19 31.43 -1.32
CA VAL A 345 9.02 31.26 -2.20
C VAL A 345 9.19 32.06 -3.51
N ASN A 346 9.70 33.30 -3.44
CA ASN A 346 10.00 34.08 -4.63
C ASN A 346 11.08 33.42 -5.49
N ASN A 347 12.14 32.88 -4.89
CA ASN A 347 13.20 32.16 -5.59
C ASN A 347 12.67 30.87 -6.24
N TYR A 348 11.79 30.14 -5.55
CA TYR A 348 11.09 28.98 -6.11
C TYR A 348 10.27 29.38 -7.35
N ARG A 349 9.43 30.40 -7.23
CA ARG A 349 8.60 30.91 -8.32
C ARG A 349 9.45 31.32 -9.53
N ASP A 350 10.48 32.11 -9.28
CA ASP A 350 11.43 32.58 -10.29
C ASP A 350 12.14 31.42 -10.99
N LYS A 351 12.64 30.44 -10.24
CA LYS A 351 13.32 29.26 -10.80
C LYS A 351 12.38 28.40 -11.63
N MET A 352 11.12 28.24 -11.21
CA MET A 352 10.13 27.48 -11.97
C MET A 352 9.69 28.19 -13.26
N GLN A 353 9.73 29.53 -13.29
CA GLN A 353 9.44 30.32 -14.50
C GLN A 353 10.65 30.47 -15.43
N LYS A 354 11.88 30.46 -14.90
CA LYS A 354 13.12 30.66 -15.67
C LYS A 354 13.53 29.39 -16.42
N GLN A 355 13.86 29.56 -17.70
CA GLN A 355 14.55 28.55 -18.50
C GLN A 355 16.07 28.68 -18.26
N ASN A 356 16.73 27.62 -17.79
CA ASN A 356 18.18 27.62 -17.60
C ASN A 356 18.88 27.58 -18.97
N ASN A 357 19.60 28.64 -19.33
CA ASN A 357 20.25 28.79 -20.65
C ASN A 357 19.30 28.56 -21.85
N GLY A 358 18.04 28.99 -21.74
CA GLY A 358 17.02 28.80 -22.78
C GLY A 358 16.47 27.37 -22.90
N LYS A 359 16.78 26.49 -21.94
CA LYS A 359 16.18 25.15 -21.80
C LYS A 359 15.34 25.08 -20.51
N PRO A 360 14.18 24.41 -20.53
CA PRO A 360 13.41 24.18 -19.32
C PRO A 360 14.23 23.37 -18.30
N LEU A 361 14.02 23.63 -17.00
CA LEU A 361 14.61 22.82 -15.94
C LEU A 361 14.23 21.35 -16.12
N ASN A 362 15.18 20.44 -15.85
CA ASN A 362 14.88 19.00 -15.84
C ASN A 362 14.06 18.64 -14.59
N ASP A 363 13.25 17.59 -14.68
CA ASP A 363 12.36 17.13 -13.60
C ASP A 363 13.11 16.85 -12.29
N LYS A 364 14.33 16.31 -12.38
CA LYS A 364 15.21 16.12 -11.21
C LYS A 364 15.52 17.44 -10.51
N GLN A 365 15.90 18.46 -11.27
CA GLN A 365 16.24 19.78 -10.71
C GLN A 365 15.01 20.44 -10.08
N LYS A 366 13.84 20.34 -10.72
CA LYS A 366 12.59 20.86 -10.16
C LYS A 366 12.25 20.19 -8.83
N ARG A 367 12.39 18.85 -8.76
CA ARG A 367 12.21 18.09 -7.51
C ARG A 367 13.18 18.53 -6.44
N ASP A 368 14.46 18.69 -6.75
CA ASP A 368 15.47 19.11 -5.76
C ASP A 368 15.16 20.50 -5.18
N ILE A 369 14.72 21.44 -6.02
CA ILE A 369 14.34 22.79 -5.59
C ILE A 369 13.11 22.74 -4.66
N LEU A 370 12.06 22.00 -5.05
CA LEU A 370 10.86 21.86 -4.21
C LEU A 370 11.16 21.10 -2.91
N LYS A 371 11.96 20.03 -2.99
CA LYS A 371 12.38 19.22 -1.83
C LYS A 371 13.07 20.08 -0.79
N HIS A 372 13.92 21.02 -1.23
CA HIS A 372 14.62 21.93 -0.34
C HIS A 372 13.68 22.93 0.35
N LEU A 373 12.61 23.36 -0.32
CA LEU A 373 11.61 24.28 0.21
C LEU A 373 10.68 23.57 1.22
N VAL A 374 10.25 22.35 0.91
CA VAL A 374 9.32 21.56 1.76
C VAL A 374 10.04 20.71 2.80
N GLN A 375 11.38 20.80 2.90
CA GLN A 375 12.18 20.06 3.86
C GLN A 375 11.69 20.19 5.31
N PRO A 376 11.24 21.36 5.80
CA PRO A 376 10.70 21.48 7.15
C PRO A 376 9.43 20.65 7.40
N LEU A 377 8.69 20.27 6.35
CA LEU A 377 7.51 19.41 6.47
C LEU A 377 7.86 17.93 6.58
N MET A 378 8.93 17.50 5.92
CA MET A 378 9.29 16.08 5.83
C MET A 378 9.81 15.61 7.19
N GLY A 379 9.03 14.75 7.86
CA GLY A 379 9.39 14.19 9.16
C GLY A 379 10.75 13.48 9.11
N GLN A 380 11.54 13.62 10.18
CA GLN A 380 12.82 12.92 10.29
C GLN A 380 12.56 11.41 10.42
N ASN A 381 13.38 10.62 9.71
CA ASN A 381 13.29 9.16 9.70
C ASN A 381 13.35 8.60 11.13
N VAL A 382 12.49 7.63 11.47
CA VAL A 382 12.46 7.00 12.81
C VAL A 382 13.82 6.40 13.20
N ALA A 383 14.61 5.90 12.24
CA ALA A 383 15.98 5.45 12.50
C ALA A 383 16.96 6.58 12.85
N GLN A 384 16.65 7.84 12.53
CA GLN A 384 17.37 9.02 13.02
C GLN A 384 16.90 9.45 14.42
N MET A 385 15.65 9.17 14.82
CA MET A 385 15.21 9.35 16.22
C MET A 385 15.86 8.34 17.17
N PHE A 386 16.20 7.14 16.68
CA PHE A 386 16.96 6.13 17.43
C PHE A 386 18.48 6.24 17.28
N LYS A 387 19.00 7.17 16.46
CA LYS A 387 20.36 7.67 16.65
C LYS A 387 20.32 8.53 17.90
N ARG A 388 20.31 7.85 19.06
CA ARG A 388 20.60 8.46 20.35
C ARG A 388 21.75 9.44 20.11
N GLU A 389 21.55 10.70 20.47
CA GLU A 389 22.68 11.56 20.85
C GLU A 389 23.65 10.68 21.65
N PRO A 390 24.97 10.85 21.51
CA PRO A 390 25.94 10.08 22.27
C PRO A 390 25.80 10.44 23.75
N LEU A 391 24.76 9.94 24.41
CA LEU A 391 24.78 9.49 25.77
C LEU A 391 26.05 8.68 25.84
N ALA A 392 27.00 9.18 26.63
CA ALA A 392 28.28 8.56 26.88
C ALA A 392 28.03 7.12 27.38
N LEU A 393 27.88 6.18 26.43
CA LEU A 393 27.92 4.75 26.66
C LEU A 393 29.41 4.39 26.67
N SER A 394 30.16 5.07 27.54
CA SER A 394 31.41 4.55 28.06
C SER A 394 31.04 3.33 28.89
N ASP A 395 31.42 2.17 28.37
CA ASP A 395 31.44 0.87 29.05
C ASP A 395 30.16 0.04 29.02
N LEU A 396 29.53 -0.09 27.86
CA LEU A 396 28.77 -1.31 27.57
C LEU A 396 29.70 -2.39 26.99
N PRO A 397 29.74 -3.60 27.58
CA PRO A 397 30.49 -4.71 27.02
C PRO A 397 29.96 -5.04 25.61
N PRO A 398 30.85 -5.35 24.65
CA PRO A 398 30.44 -5.63 23.28
C PRO A 398 29.47 -6.81 23.25
N LEU A 399 28.34 -6.64 22.55
CA LEU A 399 27.42 -7.73 22.25
C LEU A 399 28.22 -8.89 21.64
N ILE A 400 28.05 -10.07 22.22
CA ILE A 400 28.69 -11.30 21.76
C ILE A 400 28.31 -11.49 20.29
N ARG A 401 29.25 -11.19 19.40
CA ARG A 401 29.09 -11.47 17.98
C ARG A 401 29.18 -12.97 17.83
N PHE A 402 28.06 -13.64 17.59
CA PHE A 402 28.09 -14.99 17.04
C PHE A 402 28.76 -14.89 15.66
N SER A 403 30.03 -15.29 15.59
CA SER A 403 30.70 -15.53 14.33
C SER A 403 29.81 -16.46 13.50
N LYS A 404 29.63 -16.15 12.22
CA LYS A 404 28.91 -16.97 11.22
C LYS A 404 29.50 -18.38 10.99
N ARG A 405 30.29 -18.89 11.94
CA ARG A 405 30.74 -20.28 12.04
C ARG A 405 30.64 -20.75 13.49
N SER A 406 29.42 -20.89 13.99
CA SER A 406 29.16 -21.82 15.09
C SER A 406 27.87 -22.55 14.79
N LEU A 407 27.99 -23.56 13.92
CA LEU A 407 26.97 -24.57 13.74
C LEU A 407 26.70 -25.23 15.09
N HIS A 408 25.42 -25.25 15.46
CA HIS A 408 24.88 -25.97 16.60
C HIS A 408 25.34 -27.45 16.58
N PRO A 409 25.74 -28.05 17.72
CA PRO A 409 26.37 -29.39 17.77
C PRO A 409 25.49 -30.54 17.23
N VAL A 410 24.20 -30.30 17.02
CA VAL A 410 23.26 -31.26 16.41
C VAL A 410 23.54 -31.47 14.91
N LEU A 411 24.13 -30.49 14.21
CA LEU A 411 24.42 -30.58 12.77
C LEU A 411 25.80 -31.20 12.45
N GLN A 412 26.68 -31.36 13.44
CA GLN A 412 27.98 -32.00 13.22
C GLN A 412 27.89 -33.53 13.14
N HIS A 413 26.84 -34.15 13.68
CA HIS A 413 26.76 -35.62 13.70
C HIS A 413 26.37 -36.24 12.35
N HIS A 414 25.75 -35.48 11.44
CA HIS A 414 25.43 -35.92 10.09
C HIS A 414 26.58 -35.69 9.07
N GLN A 415 27.60 -34.90 9.41
CA GLN A 415 28.75 -34.64 8.52
C GLN A 415 29.95 -35.58 8.74
N LYS A 416 29.95 -36.41 9.80
CA LYS A 416 31.07 -37.33 10.10
C LYS A 416 30.89 -38.78 9.62
N LEU A 417 29.81 -39.08 8.90
CA LEU A 417 29.60 -40.42 8.30
C LEU A 417 29.94 -40.51 6.81
N ASN A 418 30.27 -39.40 6.13
CA ASN A 418 30.56 -39.37 4.69
C ASN A 418 31.95 -38.82 4.34
N THR A 419 32.96 -39.05 5.17
CA THR A 419 34.35 -38.81 4.77
C THR A 419 35.13 -40.12 4.80
N ASN A 420 35.07 -40.85 3.70
CA ASN A 420 36.14 -41.74 3.25
C ASN A 420 36.09 -41.85 1.71
N ASN A 421 37.10 -41.24 1.09
CA ASN A 421 37.70 -41.59 -0.20
C ASN A 421 36.79 -41.66 -1.44
N ASN A 422 36.75 -40.56 -2.20
CA ASN A 422 37.46 -40.45 -3.49
C ASN A 422 37.19 -39.07 -4.09
N ASP A 423 38.26 -38.45 -4.57
CA ASP A 423 38.23 -37.20 -5.32
C ASP A 423 37.44 -37.39 -6.62
N ASP A 424 36.24 -36.82 -6.70
CA ASP A 424 35.61 -36.41 -7.96
C ASP A 424 34.66 -35.24 -7.65
N ASP A 425 35.02 -34.08 -8.17
CA ASP A 425 34.41 -32.78 -7.92
C ASP A 425 33.09 -32.69 -8.71
N HIS A 426 31.99 -33.20 -8.14
CA HIS A 426 30.64 -33.05 -8.69
C HIS A 426 29.95 -31.79 -8.16
N GLY A 427 30.51 -30.63 -8.53
CA GLY A 427 29.87 -29.33 -8.34
C GLY A 427 28.88 -29.00 -9.45
N LEU A 428 27.78 -28.32 -9.08
CA LEU A 428 26.66 -27.81 -9.91
C LEU A 428 27.00 -27.06 -11.21
N ALA A 429 28.28 -26.85 -11.53
CA ALA A 429 28.76 -26.16 -12.72
C ALA A 429 28.65 -26.99 -14.02
N ASN A 430 28.50 -28.32 -13.93
CA ASN A 430 28.40 -29.19 -15.11
C ASN A 430 26.99 -29.32 -15.70
N LEU A 431 25.97 -28.63 -15.14
CA LEU A 431 24.60 -28.73 -15.65
C LEU A 431 24.28 -27.84 -16.87
N PHE A 432 25.22 -26.98 -17.30
CA PHE A 432 24.95 -25.94 -18.32
C PHE A 432 25.99 -25.88 -19.46
N GLN A 433 26.82 -26.91 -19.65
CA GLN A 433 27.67 -26.97 -20.85
C GLN A 433 26.90 -27.61 -22.00
N HIS A 434 26.63 -26.80 -23.04
CA HIS A 434 26.12 -27.24 -24.33
C HIS A 434 27.12 -28.18 -25.01
N THR A 435 26.67 -29.38 -25.36
CA THR A 435 27.37 -30.27 -26.31
C THR A 435 26.91 -29.91 -27.72
N ASP A 436 27.78 -29.27 -28.50
CA ASP A 436 27.76 -29.37 -29.95
C ASP A 436 28.37 -30.73 -30.33
N ASP A 437 27.53 -31.61 -30.87
CA ASP A 437 27.81 -32.54 -31.98
C ASP A 437 26.49 -33.06 -32.57
#